data_AF-A0A2M7FAT7-F1
#
_entry.id   AF-A0A2M7FAT7-F1
#
_cell.length_a   1.000
_cell.length_b   1.000
_cell.length_c   1.000
_cell.angle_alpha   90.00
_cell.angle_beta   90.00
_cell.angle_gamma   90.00
#
_symmetry.space_group_name_H-M   'P 1'
#
loop_
_entity.id
_entity.type
_entity.pdbx_description
1 polymer ?
#
loop_
_entity_poly.entity_id
_entity_poly.type
_entity_poly.pdbx_seq_one_letter_code
_entity_poly.pdbx_strand_id
1 'polypeptide(L)'
;LETDEAFRPVLLLRQRLFFVGCALVFITMVLLFFPLNFMIGPILRLRSAAKMIEEGKFDVSVHVDSRDEIGELSRAFNRMSFGLFERAKKLEEYTGELKKREREVRYEKDLLNAVIQCMSDGVIFIDLNGNISLFNSAAEGAWIISRDGAEGPTGPVRGRG
;
A
#
# COMPACT_ATOMS: atom_id res chain seq x y z
N LEU A 1 -73.60 -44.90 -13.52
CA LEU A 1 -73.50 -43.66 -12.72
C LEU A 1 -72.64 -43.85 -11.45
N GLU A 2 -72.41 -45.06 -10.94
CA GLU A 2 -71.62 -45.29 -9.71
C GLU A 2 -70.09 -45.43 -9.93
N THR A 3 -69.62 -45.67 -11.15
CA THR A 3 -68.17 -45.84 -11.41
C THR A 3 -67.38 -44.55 -11.42
N ASP A 4 -68.02 -43.38 -11.55
CA ASP A 4 -67.33 -42.09 -11.67
C ASP A 4 -66.99 -41.46 -10.30
N GLU A 5 -67.75 -41.82 -9.26
CA GLU A 5 -67.54 -41.31 -7.90
C GLU A 5 -66.40 -42.03 -7.17
N ALA A 6 -66.20 -43.33 -7.45
CA ALA A 6 -65.17 -44.14 -6.81
C ALA A 6 -63.73 -43.71 -7.17
N PHE A 7 -63.50 -43.09 -8.33
CA PHE A 7 -62.16 -42.67 -8.79
C PHE A 7 -61.81 -41.20 -8.53
N ARG A 8 -62.75 -40.37 -8.04
CA ARG A 8 -62.49 -38.97 -7.68
C ARG A 8 -61.30 -38.77 -6.72
N PRO A 9 -61.12 -39.57 -5.64
CA PRO A 9 -59.97 -39.38 -4.76
C PRO A 9 -58.63 -39.69 -5.46
N VAL A 10 -58.60 -40.64 -6.40
CA VAL A 10 -57.39 -41.01 -7.16
C VAL A 10 -57.00 -39.90 -8.14
N LEU A 11 -57.98 -39.30 -8.82
CA LEU A 11 -57.75 -38.17 -9.74
C LEU A 11 -57.22 -36.93 -9.01
N LEU A 12 -57.76 -36.61 -7.83
CA LEU A 12 -57.29 -35.49 -7.01
C LEU A 12 -55.86 -35.72 -6.50
N LEU A 13 -55.51 -36.95 -6.10
CA LEU A 13 -54.16 -37.30 -5.68
C LEU A 13 -53.15 -37.10 -6.82
N ARG A 14 -53.50 -37.57 -8.03
CA ARG A 14 -52.68 -37.40 -9.23
C ARG A 14 -52.43 -35.92 -9.54
N GLN A 15 -53.47 -35.09 -9.46
CA GLN A 15 -53.34 -33.67 -9.74
C GLN A 15 -52.46 -32.95 -8.70
N ARG A 16 -52.57 -33.31 -7.41
CA ARG A 16 -51.67 -32.79 -6.36
C ARG A 16 -50.22 -33.19 -6.60
N LEU A 17 -49.95 -34.46 -6.90
CA LEU A 17 -48.60 -34.93 -7.20
C LEU A 17 -47.99 -34.22 -8.40
N PHE A 18 -48.79 -33.95 -9.43
CA PHE A 18 -48.37 -33.18 -10.59
C PHE A 18 -47.94 -31.75 -10.21
N PHE A 19 -48.76 -31.03 -9.44
CA PHE A 19 -48.42 -29.67 -8.99
C PHE A 19 -47.20 -29.65 -8.07
N VAL A 20 -47.06 -30.63 -7.17
CA VAL A 20 -45.87 -30.75 -6.32
C VAL A 20 -44.62 -30.99 -7.16
N GLY A 21 -44.70 -31.86 -8.17
CA GLY A 21 -43.60 -32.10 -9.10
C GLY A 21 -43.22 -30.85 -9.89
N CYS A 22 -44.19 -30.14 -10.46
CA CYS A 22 -43.95 -28.88 -11.16
C CYS A 22 -43.36 -27.81 -10.23
N ALA A 23 -43.84 -27.68 -8.99
CA ALA A 23 -43.31 -26.74 -8.01
C ALA A 23 -41.85 -27.08 -7.65
N LEU A 24 -41.50 -28.35 -7.48
CA LEU A 24 -40.13 -28.80 -7.25
C LEU A 24 -39.20 -28.42 -8.40
N VAL A 25 -39.61 -28.73 -9.64
CA VAL A 25 -38.82 -28.35 -10.83
C VAL A 25 -38.66 -26.83 -10.90
N PHE A 26 -39.74 -26.07 -10.67
CA PHE A 26 -39.69 -24.61 -10.68
C PHE A 26 -38.73 -24.06 -9.60
N ILE A 27 -38.79 -24.58 -8.38
CA ILE A 27 -37.89 -24.18 -7.29
C ILE A 27 -36.43 -24.48 -7.66
N THR A 28 -36.14 -25.67 -8.19
CA THR A 28 -34.77 -26.02 -8.61
C THR A 28 -34.26 -25.11 -9.73
N MET A 29 -35.12 -24.75 -10.69
CA MET A 29 -34.77 -23.79 -11.74
C MET A 29 -34.44 -22.42 -11.14
N VAL A 30 -35.27 -21.88 -10.25
CA VAL A 30 -34.99 -20.58 -9.61
C VAL A 30 -33.67 -20.63 -8.82
N LEU A 31 -33.46 -21.69 -8.03
CA LEU A 31 -32.24 -21.83 -7.21
C LEU A 31 -30.97 -21.96 -8.04
N LEU A 32 -31.03 -22.54 -9.24
CA LEU A 32 -29.86 -22.68 -10.11
C LEU A 32 -29.55 -21.39 -10.88
N PHE A 33 -30.56 -20.65 -11.31
CA PHE A 33 -30.37 -19.48 -12.18
C PHE A 33 -30.25 -18.15 -11.43
N PHE A 34 -30.91 -17.99 -10.29
CA PHE A 34 -30.94 -16.74 -9.53
C PHE A 34 -29.61 -16.31 -8.87
N PRO A 35 -28.79 -17.20 -8.27
CA PRO A 35 -27.66 -16.76 -7.44
C PRO A 35 -26.52 -16.12 -8.22
N LEU A 36 -26.37 -16.40 -9.52
CA LEU A 36 -25.30 -15.83 -10.36
C LEU A 36 -25.34 -14.30 -10.37
N ASN A 37 -26.53 -13.72 -10.60
CA ASN A 37 -26.67 -12.28 -10.75
C ASN A 37 -26.83 -11.56 -9.40
N PHE A 38 -27.48 -12.20 -8.43
CA PHE A 38 -27.79 -11.57 -7.15
C PHE A 38 -26.66 -11.67 -6.12
N MET A 39 -25.97 -12.81 -6.03
CA MET A 39 -24.94 -13.04 -5.00
C MET A 39 -23.54 -13.09 -5.59
N ILE A 40 -23.33 -13.88 -6.64
CA ILE A 40 -21.98 -14.15 -7.17
C ILE A 40 -21.40 -12.91 -7.87
N GLY A 41 -22.22 -12.20 -8.64
CA GLY A 41 -21.81 -10.98 -9.35
C GLY A 41 -21.16 -9.92 -8.45
N PRO A 42 -21.84 -9.45 -7.39
CA PRO A 42 -21.26 -8.49 -6.44
C PRO A 42 -19.97 -8.97 -5.78
N ILE A 43 -19.88 -10.27 -5.41
CA ILE A 43 -18.69 -10.86 -4.79
C ILE A 43 -17.50 -10.84 -5.76
N LEU A 44 -17.71 -11.17 -7.03
CA LEU A 44 -16.67 -11.10 -8.06
C LEU A 44 -16.19 -9.67 -8.29
N ARG A 45 -17.08 -8.68 -8.25
CA ARG A 45 -16.71 -7.25 -8.34
C ARG A 45 -15.84 -6.83 -7.16
N LEU A 46 -16.22 -7.20 -5.94
CA LEU A 46 -15.43 -6.98 -4.72
C LEU A 46 -14.04 -7.63 -4.83
N ARG A 47 -13.96 -8.89 -5.28
CA ARG A 47 -12.69 -9.58 -5.51
C ARG A 47 -11.81 -8.83 -6.51
N SER A 48 -12.38 -8.39 -7.62
CA SER A 48 -11.64 -7.64 -8.64
C SER A 48 -11.13 -6.30 -8.09
N ALA A 49 -11.97 -5.58 -7.35
CA ALA A 49 -11.58 -4.31 -6.73
C ALA A 49 -10.48 -4.52 -5.67
N ALA A 50 -10.58 -5.58 -4.87
CA ALA A 50 -9.55 -5.92 -3.89
C ALA A 50 -8.19 -6.18 -4.56
N LYS A 51 -8.18 -6.87 -5.71
CA LYS A 51 -6.95 -7.09 -6.49
C LYS A 51 -6.36 -5.78 -7.02
N MET A 52 -7.19 -4.82 -7.43
CA MET A 52 -6.69 -3.50 -7.84
C MET A 52 -6.03 -2.74 -6.68
N ILE A 53 -6.59 -2.84 -5.47
CA ILE A 53 -5.98 -2.28 -4.27
C ILE A 53 -4.64 -2.96 -3.95
N GLU A 54 -4.54 -4.27 -4.13
CA GLU A 54 -3.27 -5.03 -3.98
C GLU A 54 -2.19 -4.55 -4.96
N GLU A 55 -2.58 -4.18 -6.18
CA GLU A 55 -1.71 -3.58 -7.19
C GLU A 55 -1.35 -2.11 -6.90
N GLY A 56 -1.79 -1.54 -5.77
CA GLY A 56 -1.52 -0.15 -5.38
C GLY A 56 -2.48 0.88 -5.97
N LYS A 57 -3.56 0.45 -6.64
CA LYS A 57 -4.61 1.34 -7.14
C LYS A 57 -5.68 1.51 -6.06
N PHE A 58 -5.55 2.58 -5.26
CA PHE A 58 -6.46 2.84 -4.14
C PHE A 58 -7.72 3.61 -4.52
N ASP A 59 -7.77 4.23 -5.70
CA ASP A 59 -8.96 4.95 -6.20
C ASP A 59 -9.94 3.98 -6.87
N VAL A 60 -10.49 3.05 -6.07
CA VAL A 60 -11.42 2.02 -6.54
C VAL A 60 -12.63 2.00 -5.63
N SER A 61 -13.82 1.96 -6.23
CA SER A 61 -15.09 1.80 -5.52
C SER A 61 -15.97 0.77 -6.21
N VAL A 62 -16.78 0.07 -5.42
CA VAL A 62 -17.74 -0.93 -5.89
C VAL A 62 -19.15 -0.37 -5.73
N HIS A 63 -19.98 -0.51 -6.75
CA HIS A 63 -21.38 -0.09 -6.69
C HIS A 63 -22.19 -0.93 -5.71
N VAL A 64 -23.08 -0.29 -4.95
CA VAL A 64 -23.84 -0.92 -3.86
C VAL A 64 -25.31 -1.04 -4.28
N ASP A 65 -25.66 -2.19 -4.86
CA ASP A 65 -27.02 -2.48 -5.33
C ASP A 65 -27.89 -3.17 -4.27
N SER A 66 -27.26 -3.86 -3.32
CA SER A 66 -27.99 -4.69 -2.33
C SER A 66 -28.18 -3.98 -1.00
N ARG A 67 -29.29 -4.33 -0.33
CA ARG A 67 -29.65 -3.84 1.02
C ARG A 67 -29.38 -4.87 2.12
N ASP A 68 -28.84 -6.02 1.76
CA ASP A 68 -28.47 -7.12 2.65
C ASP A 68 -27.01 -7.00 3.14
N GLU A 69 -26.48 -8.10 3.67
CA GLU A 69 -25.10 -8.25 4.14
C GLU A 69 -24.07 -8.01 3.03
N ILE A 70 -24.38 -8.35 1.77
CA ILE A 70 -23.50 -8.07 0.62
C ILE A 70 -23.43 -6.57 0.35
N GLY A 71 -24.57 -5.88 0.51
CA GLY A 71 -24.63 -4.44 0.48
C GLY A 71 -23.78 -3.79 1.58
N GLU A 72 -23.88 -4.30 2.80
CA GLU A 72 -23.10 -3.81 3.93
C GLU A 72 -21.59 -4.04 3.74
N LEU A 73 -21.21 -5.24 3.28
CA LEU A 73 -19.83 -5.57 2.94
C LEU A 73 -19.27 -4.64 1.86
N SER A 74 -20.05 -4.38 0.80
CA SER A 74 -19.67 -3.45 -0.27
C SER A 74 -19.43 -2.03 0.29
N ARG A 75 -20.30 -1.55 1.19
CA ARG A 75 -20.12 -0.25 1.86
C ARG A 75 -18.88 -0.23 2.75
N ALA A 76 -18.63 -1.30 3.51
CA ALA A 76 -17.44 -1.42 4.35
C ALA A 76 -16.15 -1.44 3.53
N PHE A 77 -16.15 -2.18 2.42
CA PHE A 77 -15.05 -2.22 1.47
C PHE A 77 -14.75 -0.83 0.89
N ASN A 78 -15.78 -0.08 0.45
CA ASN A 78 -15.59 1.26 -0.08
C ASN A 78 -14.99 2.23 0.96
N ARG A 79 -15.42 2.14 2.23
CA ARG A 79 -14.81 2.93 3.33
C ARG A 79 -13.35 2.59 3.53
N MET A 80 -13.00 1.29 3.48
CA MET A 80 -11.61 0.85 3.58
C MET A 80 -10.78 1.35 2.40
N SER A 81 -11.27 1.21 1.17
CA SER A 81 -10.62 1.67 -0.06
C SER A 81 -10.32 3.18 0.00
N PHE A 82 -11.32 3.97 0.37
CA PHE A 82 -11.17 5.42 0.55
C PHE A 82 -10.13 5.77 1.62
N GLY A 83 -10.15 5.08 2.76
CA GLY A 83 -9.15 5.29 3.81
C GLY A 83 -7.72 4.94 3.37
N LEU A 84 -7.55 3.93 2.53
CA LEU A 84 -6.24 3.60 1.94
C LEU A 84 -5.80 4.68 0.94
N PHE A 85 -6.71 5.18 0.11
CA PHE A 85 -6.44 6.27 -0.83
C PHE A 85 -5.94 7.53 -0.11
N GLU A 86 -6.62 7.96 0.97
CA GLU A 86 -6.18 9.11 1.76
C GLU A 86 -4.80 8.91 2.39
N ARG A 87 -4.51 7.71 2.90
CA ARG A 87 -3.21 7.38 3.50
C ARG A 87 -2.10 7.38 2.45
N ALA A 88 -2.36 6.82 1.27
CA ALA A 88 -1.41 6.82 0.16
C ALA A 88 -1.08 8.26 -0.27
N LYS A 89 -2.09 9.12 -0.40
CA LYS A 89 -1.90 10.54 -0.73
C LYS A 89 -1.06 11.27 0.33
N LYS A 90 -1.35 11.08 1.61
CA LYS A 90 -0.56 11.67 2.71
C LYS A 90 0.89 11.20 2.71
N LEU A 91 1.12 9.92 2.40
CA LEU A 91 2.46 9.37 2.31
C LEU A 91 3.24 10.01 1.16
N GLU A 92 2.61 10.20 0.01
CA GLU A 92 3.21 10.91 -1.14
C GLU A 92 3.58 12.34 -0.75
N GLU A 93 2.69 13.09 -0.10
CA GLU A 93 2.94 14.44 0.40
C GLU A 93 4.16 14.47 1.35
N TYR A 94 4.21 13.58 2.35
CA TYR A 94 5.33 13.49 3.29
C TYR A 94 6.65 13.14 2.61
N THR A 95 6.65 12.21 1.65
CA THR A 95 7.88 11.89 0.90
C THR A 95 8.36 13.07 0.07
N GLY A 96 7.44 13.87 -0.47
CA GLY A 96 7.75 15.11 -1.17
C GLY A 96 8.40 16.16 -0.25
N GLU A 97 7.86 16.34 0.95
CA GLU A 97 8.41 17.25 1.96
C GLU A 97 9.78 16.80 2.46
N LEU A 98 9.95 15.52 2.77
CA LEU A 98 11.23 14.95 3.19
C LEU A 98 12.32 15.15 2.13
N LYS A 99 12.00 14.93 0.85
CA LYS A 99 12.92 15.20 -0.26
C LYS A 99 13.28 16.68 -0.41
N LYS A 100 12.39 17.61 -0.03
CA LYS A 100 12.72 19.05 0.00
C LYS A 100 13.69 19.36 1.14
N ARG A 101 13.38 18.90 2.36
CA ARG A 101 14.23 19.04 3.55
C ARG A 101 15.62 18.46 3.33
N GLU A 102 15.71 17.26 2.76
CA GLU A 102 17.00 16.61 2.49
C GLU A 102 17.87 17.45 1.55
N ARG A 103 17.26 18.05 0.51
CA ARG A 103 17.96 18.93 -0.42
C ARG A 103 18.43 20.22 0.24
N GLU A 104 17.63 20.83 1.11
CA GLU A 104 18.00 22.02 1.87
C GLU A 104 19.21 21.75 2.77
N VAL A 105 19.15 20.68 3.56
CA VAL A 105 20.24 20.28 4.46
C VAL A 105 21.51 19.93 3.66
N ARG A 106 21.37 19.25 2.52
CA ARG A 106 22.51 18.93 1.66
C ARG A 106 23.14 20.19 1.08
N TYR A 107 22.33 21.13 0.59
CA TYR A 107 22.82 22.41 0.09
C TYR A 107 23.60 23.20 1.16
N GLU A 108 23.06 23.27 2.37
CA GLU A 108 23.74 23.93 3.50
C GLU A 108 25.08 23.27 3.83
N LYS A 109 25.12 21.93 3.88
CA LYS A 109 26.37 21.18 4.10
C LYS A 109 27.39 21.40 2.99
N ASP A 110 26.96 21.37 1.74
CA ASP A 110 27.84 21.57 0.59
C ASP A 110 28.41 22.99 0.57
N LEU A 111 27.59 23.99 0.91
CA LEU A 111 28.03 25.37 1.08
C LEU A 111 29.06 25.50 2.21
N LEU A 112 28.78 24.95 3.39
CA LEU A 112 29.71 24.96 4.53
C LEU A 112 31.05 24.32 4.17
N ASN A 113 31.02 23.15 3.51
CA ASN A 113 32.22 22.45 3.07
C ASN A 113 33.01 23.28 2.04
N ALA A 114 32.34 23.90 1.07
CA ALA A 114 32.99 24.75 0.08
C ALA A 114 33.66 25.98 0.72
N VAL A 115 32.98 26.63 1.67
CA VAL A 115 33.54 27.74 2.44
C VAL A 115 34.78 27.28 3.19
N ILE A 116 34.72 26.17 3.94
CA ILE A 116 35.86 25.63 4.69
C ILE A 116 37.05 25.34 3.77
N GLN A 117 36.82 24.76 2.59
CA GLN A 117 37.88 24.46 1.62
C GLN A 117 38.56 25.71 1.04
N CYS A 118 37.83 26.82 0.89
CA CYS A 118 38.38 28.07 0.34
C CYS A 118 39.06 28.97 1.37
N MET A 119 38.88 28.75 2.67
CA MET A 119 39.52 29.57 3.71
C MET A 119 41.04 29.42 3.65
N SER A 120 41.74 30.57 3.62
CA SER A 120 43.22 30.61 3.55
C SER A 120 43.91 30.19 4.85
N ASP A 121 43.20 30.28 5.97
CA ASP A 121 43.68 29.80 7.27
C ASP A 121 43.43 28.28 7.37
N GLY A 122 44.46 27.54 7.80
CA GLY A 122 44.36 26.10 8.01
C GLY A 122 43.42 25.77 9.17
N VAL A 123 42.35 25.03 8.90
CA VAL A 123 41.40 24.56 9.92
C VAL A 123 41.59 23.06 10.13
N ILE A 124 41.77 22.63 11.38
CA ILE A 124 41.91 21.22 11.77
C ILE A 124 40.91 20.91 12.90
N PHE A 125 40.00 19.98 12.67
CA PHE A 125 39.09 19.47 13.70
C PHE A 125 39.68 18.22 14.34
N ILE A 126 39.61 18.11 15.67
CA ILE A 126 40.11 16.96 16.44
C ILE A 126 38.94 16.42 17.29
N ASP A 127 38.72 15.10 17.27
CA ASP A 127 37.72 14.43 18.07
C ASP A 127 38.11 14.38 19.57
N LEU A 128 37.17 14.00 20.44
CA LEU A 128 37.41 13.84 21.88
C LEU A 128 38.48 12.78 22.23
N ASN A 129 38.86 11.95 21.28
CA ASN A 129 39.88 10.90 21.41
C ASN A 129 41.25 11.34 20.85
N GLY A 130 41.38 12.59 20.38
CA GLY A 130 42.61 13.11 19.81
C GLY A 130 42.83 12.81 18.33
N ASN A 131 41.86 12.23 17.62
CA ASN A 131 41.97 11.94 16.19
C ASN A 131 41.56 13.15 15.34
N ILE A 132 42.28 13.42 14.26
CA ILE A 132 41.94 14.48 13.31
C ILE A 132 40.72 14.04 12.49
N SER A 133 39.65 14.82 12.53
CA SER A 133 38.39 14.51 11.84
C SER A 133 38.16 15.31 10.56
N LEU A 134 38.81 16.46 10.38
CA LEU A 134 38.65 17.32 9.19
C LEU A 134 39.82 18.28 9.04
N PHE A 135 40.31 18.48 7.81
CA PHE A 135 41.30 19.51 7.47
C PHE A 135 40.95 20.13 6.10
N ASN A 136 41.16 21.45 5.93
CA ASN A 136 40.97 22.14 4.64
C ASN A 136 42.27 22.17 3.81
N SER A 137 42.19 22.60 2.54
CA SER A 137 43.37 22.69 1.66
C SER A 137 44.52 23.55 2.22
N ALA A 138 44.22 24.61 2.98
CA ALA A 138 45.24 25.42 3.63
C ALA A 138 46.01 24.66 4.73
N ALA A 139 45.30 23.84 5.51
CA ALA A 139 45.91 22.98 6.52
C ALA A 139 46.76 21.87 5.89
N GLU A 140 46.38 21.34 4.72
CA GLU A 140 47.16 20.34 3.97
C GLU A 140 48.56 20.87 3.60
N GLY A 141 48.65 22.13 3.15
CA GLY A 141 49.92 22.78 2.86
C GLY A 141 50.83 22.99 4.09
N ALA A 142 50.24 23.32 5.24
CA ALA A 142 50.99 23.49 6.50
C ALA A 142 51.41 22.16 7.14
N TRP A 143 50.59 21.10 6.98
CA TRP A 143 50.85 19.77 7.55
C TRP A 143 52.06 19.09 6.94
N ILE A 144 52.31 19.34 5.64
CA ILE A 144 53.50 18.84 4.93
C ILE A 144 54.79 19.38 5.57
N ILE A 145 54.78 20.60 6.13
CA ILE A 145 55.97 21.25 6.72
C ILE A 145 56.32 20.61 8.09
N SER A 146 55.34 20.10 8.84
CA SER A 146 55.58 19.48 10.16
C SER A 146 56.15 18.06 10.07
N ARG A 147 56.08 17.41 8.90
CA ARG A 147 56.55 16.03 8.70
C ARG A 147 58.08 15.93 8.56
N ASP A 148 58.74 17.03 8.20
CA ASP A 148 60.20 17.11 8.06
C ASP A 148 60.92 17.46 9.37
N GLY A 149 60.19 17.68 10.49
CA GLY A 149 60.79 18.23 11.72
C GLY A 149 60.37 17.64 13.08
N ALA A 150 59.36 16.77 13.18
CA ALA A 150 58.94 16.28 14.51
C ALA A 150 58.39 14.84 14.51
N GLU A 151 58.97 14.02 15.38
CA GLU A 151 58.47 12.71 15.80
C GLU A 151 57.14 12.88 16.57
N GLY A 152 56.04 12.32 16.05
CA GLY A 152 54.69 12.32 16.66
C GLY A 152 53.73 11.39 15.90
N PRO A 153 52.68 10.85 16.55
CA PRO A 153 52.30 9.43 16.45
C PRO A 153 51.73 8.99 15.10
N THR A 154 52.04 7.73 14.80
CA THR A 154 51.73 7.00 13.56
C THR A 154 50.27 6.52 13.47
N GLY A 155 49.55 7.01 12.46
CA GLY A 155 48.48 6.29 11.72
C GLY A 155 47.01 6.53 12.14
N PRO A 156 46.02 6.12 11.32
CA PRO A 156 46.09 5.57 9.96
C PRO A 156 45.55 6.52 8.87
N VAL A 157 46.12 6.38 7.67
CA VAL A 157 45.52 6.85 6.41
C VAL A 157 44.51 5.79 5.94
N ARG A 158 43.21 6.13 5.93
CA ARG A 158 42.16 5.52 5.08
C ARG A 158 40.82 6.21 5.37
N GLY A 159 39.99 6.56 4.39
CA GLY A 159 40.05 6.32 2.96
C GLY A 159 38.96 7.10 2.23
N ARG A 160 39.09 7.11 0.90
CA ARG A 160 38.14 7.63 -0.09
C ARG A 160 36.71 7.16 0.18
N GLY A 161 35.78 8.07 -0.03
CA GLY A 161 34.37 7.84 -0.34
C GLY A 161 33.85 9.08 -1.06
#